data_AF-A0A3D2XL98-F1
#
_entry.id   AF-A0A3D2XL98-F1
#
_cell.length_a   1.000
_cell.length_b   1.000
_cell.length_c   1.000
_cell.angle_alpha   90.00
_cell.angle_beta   90.00
_cell.angle_gamma   90.00
#
_symmetry.space_group_name_H-M   'P 1'
#
loop_
_entity.id
_entity.type
_entity.pdbx_description
1 polymer ?
#
loop_
_entity_poly.entity_id
_entity_poly.type
_entity_poly.pdbx_seq_one_letter_code
_entity_poly.pdbx_strand_id
1 'polypeptide(L)' 'YLTRRLVDVSQDVIVNSHDCGTLRGIKVEPLKKNEEVVETLEERIVGRTSLNDVYDPISETLLAAA' A
#
# COMPACT_ATOMS: atom_id res chain seq x y z
N TYR A 1 -22.14 -12.37 -14.03
CA TYR A 1 -21.12 -12.77 -15.04
C TYR A 1 -19.73 -12.25 -14.67
N LEU A 2 -19.55 -10.94 -14.47
CA LEU A 2 -18.26 -10.35 -14.10
C LEU A 2 -17.68 -10.96 -12.81
N THR A 3 -18.49 -11.06 -11.76
CA THR A 3 -18.09 -11.64 -10.47
C THR A 3 -17.57 -13.08 -10.61
N ARG A 4 -18.23 -13.92 -11.43
CA ARG A 4 -17.78 -15.28 -11.73
C ARG A 4 -16.39 -15.30 -12.38
N ARG A 5 -16.16 -14.45 -13.38
CA ARG A 5 -14.85 -14.34 -14.03
C ARG A 5 -13.75 -13.87 -13.08
N LEU A 6 -14.06 -12.93 -12.18
CA LEU A 6 -13.09 -12.46 -11.19
C LEU A 6 -12.74 -13.56 -10.20
N VAL A 7 -13.73 -14.32 -9.73
CA VAL A 7 -13.50 -15.49 -8.88
C VAL A 7 -12.60 -16.46 -9.61
N ASP A 8 -12.94 -16.88 -10.85
CA ASP A 8 -12.14 -17.81 -11.67
C ASP A 8 -10.65 -17.44 -11.79
N VAL A 9 -10.29 -16.15 -11.81
CA VAL A 9 -8.89 -15.70 -11.89
C VAL A 9 -8.18 -15.68 -10.53
N SER A 10 -8.93 -15.53 -9.43
CA SER A 10 -8.38 -15.30 -8.09
C SER A 10 -8.54 -16.48 -7.12
N GLN A 11 -9.09 -17.61 -7.57
CA GLN A 11 -9.37 -18.78 -6.72
C GLN A 11 -8.13 -19.33 -6.01
N ASP A 12 -6.95 -19.21 -6.64
CA ASP A 12 -5.69 -19.77 -6.15
C ASP A 12 -4.82 -18.78 -5.34
N VAL A 13 -5.37 -17.63 -4.93
CA VAL A 13 -4.64 -16.63 -4.14
C VAL A 13 -4.83 -16.88 -2.64
N ILE A 14 -3.81 -17.48 -1.99
CA ILE A 14 -3.82 -17.85 -0.56
C ILE A 14 -2.60 -17.22 0.16
N VAL A 15 -2.82 -16.67 1.36
CA VAL A 15 -1.74 -16.15 2.23
C VAL A 15 -1.02 -17.32 2.90
N ASN A 16 0.20 -17.61 2.46
CA ASN A 16 0.98 -18.77 2.93
C ASN A 16 2.13 -18.40 3.89
N SER A 17 2.50 -17.13 3.99
CA SER A 17 3.63 -16.67 4.81
C SER A 17 3.37 -15.27 5.35
N HIS A 18 3.91 -14.95 6.53
CA HIS A 18 3.81 -13.62 7.14
C HIS A 18 4.71 -12.59 6.46
N ASP A 19 5.93 -12.97 6.11
CA ASP A 19 6.87 -12.12 5.39
C ASP A 19 7.54 -12.94 4.27
N CYS A 20 7.60 -12.35 3.07
CA CYS A 20 8.28 -12.92 1.91
C CYS A 20 9.67 -12.32 1.68
N GLY A 21 10.09 -11.33 2.50
CA GLY A 21 11.40 -10.71 2.45
C GLY A 21 11.67 -9.87 1.21
N THR A 22 10.61 -9.44 0.50
CA THR A 22 10.77 -8.65 -0.73
C THR A 22 11.29 -7.25 -0.44
N LEU A 23 12.28 -6.81 -1.21
CA LEU A 23 12.78 -5.43 -1.20
C LEU A 23 12.07 -4.55 -2.23
N ARG A 24 10.98 -5.03 -2.82
CA ARG A 24 10.23 -4.35 -3.87
C ARG A 24 8.90 -3.86 -3.31
N GLY A 25 8.66 -2.56 -3.43
CA GLY A 25 7.41 -1.91 -3.07
C GLY A 25 6.89 -1.01 -4.18
N ILE A 26 5.72 -0.42 -3.96
CA ILE A 26 5.07 0.52 -4.87
C ILE A 26 5.02 1.89 -4.18
N LYS A 27 5.38 2.95 -4.91
CA LYS A 27 5.24 4.32 -4.41
C LYS A 27 3.76 4.69 -4.33
N VAL A 28 3.32 5.18 -3.18
CA VAL A 28 1.95 5.62 -2.92
C VAL A 28 1.94 7.13 -2.71
N GLU A 29 1.04 7.82 -3.41
CA GLU A 29 0.86 9.27 -3.38
C GLU A 29 -0.65 9.57 -3.23
N PRO A 30 -1.07 10.73 -2.71
CA PRO A 30 -2.48 11.10 -2.71
C PRO A 30 -3.02 11.13 -4.16
N LEU A 31 -4.23 10.57 -4.37
CA LEU A 31 -4.83 10.54 -5.69
C LEU A 31 -5.46 11.89 -5.98
N LYS A 32 -4.90 12.63 -6.94
CA LYS A 32 -5.41 13.93 -7.39
C LYS A 32 -6.03 13.81 -8.76
N LYS A 33 -7.21 14.40 -8.95
CA LYS A 33 -7.86 14.55 -10.25
C LYS A 33 -8.01 16.05 -10.51
N ASN A 34 -7.20 16.55 -11.44
CA ASN A 34 -7.00 17.99 -11.63
C ASN A 34 -6.45 18.64 -10.34
N GLU A 35 -7.21 19.55 -9.74
CA GLU A 35 -6.86 20.24 -8.49
C GLU A 35 -7.60 19.66 -7.27
N GLU A 36 -8.48 18.67 -7.46
CA GLU A 36 -9.24 18.06 -6.38
C GLU A 36 -8.54 16.78 -5.88
N VAL A 37 -8.39 16.67 -4.56
CA VAL A 37 -7.91 15.45 -3.92
C VAL A 37 -9.07 14.47 -3.85
N VAL A 38 -9.00 13.39 -4.64
CA VAL A 38 -10.03 12.36 -4.70
C VAL A 38 -9.86 11.34 -3.57
N GLU A 39 -8.62 10.97 -3.28
CA GLU A 39 -8.27 10.15 -2.12
C GLU A 39 -7.04 10.75 -1.43
N THR A 40 -7.12 10.87 -0.11
CA THR A 40 -6.02 11.36 0.71
C THR A 40 -4.91 10.30 0.82
N LEU A 41 -3.71 10.73 1.24
CA LEU A 41 -2.62 9.78 1.47
C LEU A 41 -2.97 8.80 2.60
N GLU A 42 -3.62 9.28 3.66
CA GLU A 42 -4.03 8.50 4.83
C GLU A 42 -4.89 7.29 4.42
N GLU A 43 -5.96 7.53 3.65
CA GLU A 43 -6.85 6.47 3.16
C GLU A 43 -6.12 5.40 2.34
N ARG A 44 -5.07 5.79 1.61
CA ARG A 44 -4.30 4.86 0.77
C ARG A 44 -3.26 4.05 1.54
N ILE A 45 -2.77 4.54 2.68
CA ILE A 45 -1.72 3.87 3.47
C ILE A 45 -2.27 3.02 4.62
N VAL A 46 -3.51 3.26 5.06
CA VAL A 46 -4.13 2.46 6.14
C VAL A 46 -4.10 0.96 5.80
N GLY A 47 -3.58 0.16 6.73
CA GLY A 47 -3.51 -1.29 6.62
C GLY A 47 -2.37 -1.83 5.73
N ARG A 48 -1.48 -0.97 5.23
CA ARG A 48 -0.28 -1.38 4.48
C ARG A 48 0.97 -1.34 5.36
N THR A 49 1.98 -2.11 4.98
CA THR A 49 3.30 -2.12 5.63
C THR A 49 4.29 -1.26 4.83
N SER A 50 5.11 -0.47 5.52
CA SER A 50 6.20 0.30 4.94
C SER A 50 7.35 -0.62 4.49
N LEU A 51 7.94 -0.32 3.33
CA LEU A 51 9.13 -1.04 2.86
C LEU A 51 10.43 -0.46 3.45
N ASN A 52 10.45 0.85 3.65
CA ASN A 52 11.58 1.60 4.18
C ASN A 52 11.13 2.37 5.40
N ASP A 53 12.07 2.62 6.29
CA ASP A 53 11.87 3.52 7.42
C ASP A 53 11.44 4.92 6.95
N VAL A 54 10.42 5.45 7.61
CA VAL A 54 9.89 6.79 7.34
C VAL A 54 10.34 7.72 8.45
N TYR A 55 11.01 8.80 8.07
CA TYR A 55 11.53 9.82 8.99
C TYR A 55 10.78 11.14 8.84
N ASP A 56 10.66 11.88 9.93
CA ASP A 56 10.21 13.27 9.90
C ASP A 56 11.30 14.15 9.27
N PRO A 57 11.00 14.91 8.19
CA PRO A 57 11.97 15.77 7.53
C PRO A 57 12.54 16.90 8.40
N ILE A 58 11.88 17.25 9.52
CA ILE A 58 12.31 18.37 10.37
C ILE A 58 13.08 17.86 11.60
N SER A 59 12.55 16.84 12.28
CA SER A 59 13.11 16.36 13.54
C SER A 59 14.07 15.17 13.37
N GLU A 60 14.17 14.60 12.16
CA GLU A 60 14.90 13.35 11.87
C GLU A 60 14.46 12.17 12.75
N THR A 61 13.28 12.26 13.36
CA THR A 61 12.73 11.19 14.19
C THR A 61 12.09 10.12 13.32
N LEU A 62 12.22 8.86 13.75
CA LEU A 62 11.60 7.72 13.08
C LEU A 62 10.08 7.74 13.32
N LEU A 63 9.30 7.83 12.25
CA LEU A 63 7.83 7.80 12.26
C LEU A 63 7.27 6.39 12.08
N ALA A 64 7.88 5.59 11.19
CA ALA A 64 7.48 4.22 10.94
C ALA A 64 8.71 3.36 10.58
N ALA A 65 8.81 2.18 11.18
CA ALA A 65 9.84 1.19 10.84
C ALA A 65 9.33 0.22 9.77
N ALA A 66 10.23 -0.25 8.91
CA ALA A 66 9.95 -1.34 7.96
C ALA A 66 9.87 -2.72 8.65
#